data_AF-A0A844G622-F1
#
_entry.id   AF-A0A844G622-F1
#
_cell.length_a   1.000
_cell.length_b   1.000
_cell.length_c   1.000
_cell.angle_alpha   90.00
_cell.angle_beta   90.00
_cell.angle_gamma   90.00
#
_symmetry.space_group_name_H-M   'P 1'
#
loop_
_entity.id
_entity.type
_entity.pdbx_description
1 polymer ?
#
loop_
_entity_poly.entity_id
_entity_poly.type
_entity_poly.pdbx_seq_one_letter_code
_entity_poly.pdbx_strand_id
1 'polypeptide(L)'
;MRKNGHKGMGPFPAGRFMSPSAVSATPVVAPHSAFYCGASMSGVFQPGDSLRLEAVSFESLRPGDIVAVESAPVPYVHRVIRVNGTEAVTQGDNNAAPDARPLTPGCRFSLVTGAVSFPGVFRPVAGGPQGMRRFRRNQWRRKLRAGAGRVWHRLEPRAFWRIPVRSRTVFRNEMVFDFHGIPVARVSANGSVHYFGSLKRLLFRLPGADRSAP
;
A
#
# COMPACT_ATOMS: atom_id res chain seq x y z
N MET A 1 -5.75 79.46 52.93
CA MET A 1 -6.04 78.89 51.60
C MET A 1 -4.87 78.02 51.15
N ARG A 2 -5.08 76.70 51.10
CA ARG A 2 -4.51 75.68 50.19
C ARG A 2 -4.64 74.30 50.85
N LYS A 3 -5.72 73.60 50.50
CA LYS A 3 -5.85 72.14 50.58
C LYS A 3 -5.12 71.52 49.37
N ASN A 4 -4.82 70.22 49.46
CA ASN A 4 -4.53 69.22 48.41
C ASN A 4 -3.15 68.56 48.62
N GLY A 5 -2.99 67.24 48.63
CA GLY A 5 -3.96 66.15 48.48
C GLY A 5 -3.26 64.81 48.76
N HIS A 6 -3.89 63.98 49.58
CA HIS A 6 -3.50 62.58 49.77
C HIS A 6 -3.84 61.77 48.53
N LYS A 7 -2.85 61.05 47.99
CA LYS A 7 -3.03 60.02 46.97
C LYS A 7 -3.73 58.82 47.61
N GLY A 8 -4.95 58.53 47.16
CA GLY A 8 -5.68 57.32 47.53
C GLY A 8 -5.05 56.08 46.88
N MET A 9 -4.70 55.11 47.71
CA MET A 9 -4.58 53.70 47.30
C MET A 9 -5.98 53.16 47.07
N GLY A 10 -6.28 52.78 45.83
CA GLY A 10 -7.52 52.07 45.50
C GLY A 10 -7.50 50.64 46.09
N PRO A 11 -8.67 50.07 46.43
CA PRO A 11 -8.76 48.69 46.86
C PRO A 11 -8.51 47.74 45.68
N PHE A 12 -7.60 46.77 45.90
CA PHE A 12 -7.44 45.62 45.01
C PHE A 12 -8.72 44.79 45.00
N PRO A 13 -9.30 44.46 43.83
CA PRO A 13 -10.47 43.60 43.78
C PRO A 13 -10.11 42.18 44.22
N ALA A 14 -10.93 41.65 45.13
CA ALA A 14 -10.88 40.29 45.62
C ALA A 14 -10.93 39.26 44.47
N GLY A 15 -10.12 38.21 44.62
CA GLY A 15 -9.87 37.18 43.62
C GLY A 15 -11.13 36.60 42.99
N ARG A 16 -11.17 36.64 41.66
CA ARG A 16 -12.01 35.75 40.86
C ARG A 16 -11.19 34.50 40.59
N PHE A 17 -11.43 33.45 41.36
CA PHE A 17 -11.03 32.10 40.97
C PHE A 17 -11.63 31.85 39.59
N MET A 18 -10.80 31.80 38.55
CA MET A 18 -11.19 31.15 37.32
C MET A 18 -11.41 29.70 37.67
N SER A 19 -12.68 29.29 37.72
CA SER A 19 -13.04 27.89 37.59
C SER A 19 -12.27 27.35 36.38
N PRO A 20 -11.48 26.27 36.50
CA PRO A 20 -10.98 25.61 35.32
C PRO A 20 -12.21 25.28 34.49
N SER A 21 -12.34 25.94 33.33
CA SER A 21 -13.31 25.57 32.33
C SER A 21 -13.20 24.07 32.18
N ALA A 22 -14.31 23.38 32.39
CA ALA A 22 -14.40 21.94 32.29
C ALA A 22 -13.76 21.54 30.96
N VAL A 23 -12.50 21.08 31.04
CA VAL A 23 -11.86 20.36 29.96
C VAL A 23 -12.73 19.13 29.84
N SER A 24 -13.61 19.15 28.84
CA SER A 24 -14.47 18.05 28.50
C SER A 24 -13.54 16.87 28.29
N ALA A 25 -13.42 16.03 29.31
CA ALA A 25 -12.64 14.82 29.26
C ALA A 25 -13.33 13.95 28.22
N THR A 26 -12.87 14.04 26.97
CA THR A 26 -13.24 13.10 25.92
C THR A 26 -13.05 11.71 26.51
N PRO A 27 -14.10 10.87 26.54
CA PRO A 27 -13.95 9.53 27.08
C PRO A 27 -12.81 8.86 26.32
N VAL A 28 -11.78 8.43 27.05
CA VAL A 28 -10.70 7.60 26.51
C VAL A 28 -11.34 6.25 26.19
N VAL A 29 -11.93 6.15 25.01
CA VAL A 29 -12.48 4.89 24.50
C VAL A 29 -11.31 3.93 24.39
N ALA A 30 -11.41 2.79 25.07
CA ALA A 30 -10.38 1.77 25.02
C ALA A 30 -10.08 1.41 23.55
N PRO A 31 -8.80 1.29 23.16
CA PRO A 31 -8.45 0.94 21.79
C PRO A 31 -9.08 -0.42 21.46
N HIS A 32 -9.85 -0.47 20.39
CA HIS A 32 -10.43 -1.71 19.87
C HIS A 32 -9.63 -2.20 18.66
N SER A 33 -9.84 -3.46 18.28
CA SER A 33 -9.10 -4.08 17.17
C SER A 33 -10.02 -4.52 16.04
N ALA A 34 -9.47 -4.55 14.83
CA ALA A 34 -10.15 -5.07 13.65
C ALA A 34 -9.16 -5.88 12.79
N PHE A 35 -9.63 -6.92 12.10
CA PHE A 35 -8.81 -7.68 11.16
C PHE A 35 -8.80 -7.01 9.79
N TYR A 36 -7.61 -6.86 9.22
CA TYR A 36 -7.45 -6.36 7.88
C TYR A 36 -7.50 -7.51 6.86
N CYS A 37 -8.41 -7.44 5.89
CA CYS A 37 -8.61 -8.51 4.89
C CYS A 37 -8.33 -8.07 3.43
N GLY A 38 -8.02 -6.79 3.20
CA GLY A 38 -7.95 -6.21 1.86
C GLY A 38 -6.58 -6.23 1.19
N ALA A 39 -6.52 -5.79 -0.07
CA ALA A 39 -5.27 -5.55 -0.81
C ALA A 39 -5.01 -4.05 -1.09
N SER A 40 -5.92 -3.15 -0.68
CA SER A 40 -5.81 -1.72 -0.96
C SER A 40 -4.65 -1.03 -0.23
N MET A 41 -4.19 -1.62 0.88
CA MET A 41 -3.05 -1.15 1.67
C MET A 41 -1.82 -2.08 1.59
N SER A 42 -1.71 -2.90 0.53
CA SER A 42 -0.55 -3.78 0.34
C SER A 42 0.77 -2.99 0.37
N GLY A 43 1.72 -3.47 1.18
CA GLY A 43 2.99 -2.78 1.48
C GLY A 43 2.97 -1.94 2.77
N VAL A 44 1.79 -1.77 3.36
CA VAL A 44 1.60 -1.25 4.72
C VAL A 44 1.09 -2.36 5.63
N PHE A 45 0.01 -3.04 5.20
CA PHE A 45 -0.60 -4.16 5.91
C PHE A 45 -0.61 -5.43 5.05
N GLN A 46 -0.77 -6.56 5.72
CA GLN A 46 -1.01 -7.87 5.13
C GLN A 46 -2.37 -8.41 5.57
N PRO A 47 -3.11 -9.12 4.70
CA PRO A 47 -4.32 -9.82 5.12
C PRO A 47 -4.06 -10.71 6.35
N GLY A 48 -4.90 -10.58 7.38
CA GLY A 48 -4.73 -11.24 8.68
C GLY A 48 -4.07 -10.37 9.75
N ASP A 49 -3.49 -9.21 9.41
CA ASP A 49 -3.01 -8.24 10.41
C ASP A 49 -4.19 -7.78 11.31
N SER A 50 -3.95 -7.68 12.62
CA SER A 50 -4.89 -7.06 13.57
C SER A 50 -4.54 -5.58 13.74
N LEU A 51 -5.44 -4.68 13.35
CA LEU A 51 -5.26 -3.24 13.44
C LEU A 51 -5.59 -2.76 14.85
N ARG A 52 -4.77 -1.86 15.40
CA ARG A 52 -5.07 -1.11 16.62
C ARG A 52 -5.76 0.19 16.24
N LEU A 53 -7.00 0.35 16.70
CA LEU A 53 -7.86 1.47 16.35
C LEU A 53 -8.04 2.40 17.55
N GLU A 54 -7.99 3.69 17.29
CA GLU A 54 -8.21 4.75 18.27
C GLU A 54 -9.29 5.71 17.76
N ALA A 55 -10.26 6.01 18.63
CA ALA A 55 -11.26 7.02 18.32
C ALA A 55 -10.62 8.40 18.40
N VAL A 56 -10.74 9.18 17.32
CA VAL A 56 -10.20 10.55 17.23
C VAL A 56 -11.23 11.48 16.62
N SER A 57 -11.13 12.77 16.90
CA SER A 57 -12.00 13.76 16.25
C SER A 57 -11.59 13.95 14.79
N PHE A 58 -12.53 14.34 13.94
CA PHE A 58 -12.22 14.65 12.54
C PHE A 58 -11.18 15.78 12.42
N GLU A 59 -11.27 16.77 13.31
CA GLU A 59 -10.39 17.93 13.38
C GLU A 59 -8.93 17.58 13.70
N SER A 60 -8.66 16.41 14.27
CA SER A 60 -7.30 15.95 14.54
C SER A 60 -6.66 15.21 13.35
N LEU A 61 -7.43 14.86 12.31
CA LEU A 61 -6.91 14.14 11.16
C LEU A 61 -5.90 14.98 10.38
N ARG A 62 -4.79 14.38 9.99
CA ARG A 62 -3.74 15.01 9.19
C ARG A 62 -3.43 14.17 7.96
N PRO A 63 -2.97 14.80 6.86
CA PRO A 63 -2.41 14.07 5.73
C PRO A 63 -1.31 13.12 6.18
N GLY A 64 -1.44 11.85 5.82
CA GLY A 64 -0.55 10.77 6.18
C GLY A 64 -1.12 9.79 7.19
N ASP A 65 -2.17 10.17 7.92
CA ASP A 65 -2.87 9.30 8.84
C ASP A 65 -3.58 8.18 8.10
N ILE A 66 -3.74 7.02 8.74
CA ILE A 66 -4.51 5.91 8.18
C ILE A 66 -5.78 5.77 8.99
N VAL A 67 -6.92 5.74 8.32
CA VAL A 67 -8.23 5.63 8.93
C VAL A 67 -8.90 4.33 8.51
N ALA A 68 -9.60 3.70 9.46
CA ALA A 68 -10.54 2.62 9.20
C ALA A 68 -11.95 3.23 9.21
N VAL A 69 -12.66 3.11 8.09
CA VAL A 69 -14.01 3.65 7.92
C VAL A 69 -15.01 2.50 7.99
N GLU A 70 -15.95 2.61 8.93
CA GLU A 70 -16.93 1.56 9.24
C GLU A 70 -18.21 1.69 8.41
N SER A 71 -18.49 2.89 7.89
CA SER A 71 -19.84 3.32 7.44
C SER A 71 -19.93 3.62 5.93
N ALA A 72 -19.21 2.87 5.12
CA ALA A 72 -19.39 2.79 3.66
C ALA A 72 -20.10 1.47 3.31
N PRO A 73 -20.68 1.28 2.10
CA PRO A 73 -21.33 0.00 1.74
C PRO A 73 -20.42 -1.21 1.94
N VAL A 74 -19.10 -0.99 1.94
CA VAL A 74 -18.08 -1.94 2.42
C VAL A 74 -17.08 -1.19 3.29
N PRO A 75 -16.77 -1.65 4.52
CA PRO A 75 -15.72 -1.09 5.35
C PRO A 75 -14.36 -1.08 4.64
N TYR A 76 -13.56 -0.04 4.87
CA TYR A 76 -12.24 0.08 4.24
C TYR A 76 -11.22 0.75 5.16
N VAL A 77 -9.94 0.54 4.86
CA VAL A 77 -8.81 1.12 5.59
C VAL A 77 -7.92 1.82 4.59
N HIS A 78 -7.84 3.14 4.62
CA HIS A 78 -7.09 3.94 3.64
C HIS A 78 -6.34 5.09 4.31
N ARG A 79 -5.37 5.67 3.59
CA ARG A 79 -4.60 6.80 4.08
C ARG A 79 -5.27 8.12 3.71
N VAL A 80 -5.34 9.05 4.64
CA VAL A 80 -5.70 10.45 4.38
C VAL A 80 -4.58 11.08 3.56
N ILE A 81 -4.87 11.49 2.33
CA ILE A 81 -3.87 12.13 1.45
C ILE A 81 -4.00 13.66 1.44
N ARG A 82 -5.16 14.18 1.84
CA ARG A 82 -5.47 15.60 1.91
C ARG A 82 -6.64 15.85 2.86
N VAL A 83 -6.61 16.97 3.57
CA VAL A 83 -7.73 17.47 4.40
C VAL A 83 -8.06 18.89 3.93
N ASN A 84 -9.33 19.14 3.65
CA ASN A 84 -9.88 20.40 3.16
C ASN A 84 -11.08 20.80 4.03
N GLY A 85 -10.86 21.51 5.13
CA GLY A 85 -11.94 21.90 6.04
C GLY A 85 -12.67 20.68 6.58
N THR A 86 -13.93 20.49 6.16
CA THR A 86 -14.82 19.39 6.59
C THR A 86 -14.72 18.12 5.74
N GLU A 87 -13.76 18.05 4.81
CA GLU A 87 -13.58 16.89 3.94
C GLU A 87 -12.15 16.36 4.00
N ALA A 88 -12.00 15.05 4.11
CA ALA A 88 -10.71 14.38 4.03
C ALA A 88 -10.72 13.41 2.85
N VAL A 89 -9.80 13.61 1.91
CA VAL A 89 -9.63 12.70 0.78
C VAL A 89 -8.76 11.54 1.23
N THR A 90 -9.25 10.32 1.05
CA THR A 90 -8.53 9.09 1.38
C THR A 90 -8.09 8.34 0.12
N GLN A 91 -7.07 7.51 0.25
CA GLN A 91 -6.62 6.62 -0.82
C GLN A 91 -5.91 5.40 -0.23
N GLY A 92 -6.18 4.21 -0.79
CA GLY A 92 -5.37 3.03 -0.52
C GLY A 92 -3.93 3.19 -1.02
N ASP A 93 -2.94 2.85 -0.20
CA ASP A 93 -1.51 2.91 -0.56
C ASP A 93 -1.19 2.12 -1.84
N ASN A 94 -1.98 1.08 -2.14
CA ASN A 94 -1.88 0.26 -3.34
C ASN A 94 -2.92 0.63 -4.42
N ASN A 95 -3.77 1.65 -4.23
CA ASN A 95 -4.76 2.08 -5.22
C ASN A 95 -4.17 3.11 -6.19
N ALA A 96 -4.73 3.17 -7.41
CA ALA A 96 -4.27 4.06 -8.49
C ALA A 96 -4.70 5.51 -8.30
N ALA A 97 -5.92 5.67 -7.81
CA ALA A 97 -6.63 6.93 -7.69
C ALA A 97 -7.17 7.07 -6.25
N PRO A 98 -7.42 8.31 -5.80
CA PRO A 98 -8.11 8.58 -4.55
C PRO A 98 -9.52 7.98 -4.52
N ASP A 99 -10.05 7.81 -3.32
CA ASP A 99 -11.44 7.39 -3.13
C ASP A 99 -12.38 8.47 -3.65
N ALA A 100 -13.46 8.04 -4.32
CA ALA A 100 -14.39 8.97 -4.97
C ALA A 100 -15.23 9.78 -3.97
N ARG A 101 -15.48 9.22 -2.77
CA ARG A 101 -16.23 9.89 -1.70
C ARG A 101 -15.26 10.31 -0.60
N PRO A 102 -15.18 11.61 -0.26
CA PRO A 102 -14.37 12.05 0.86
C PRO A 102 -14.95 11.56 2.18
N LEU A 103 -14.08 11.41 3.17
CA LEU A 103 -14.46 11.24 4.57
C LEU A 103 -14.95 12.59 5.11
N THR A 104 -16.06 12.57 5.84
CA THR A 104 -16.66 13.75 6.47
C THR A 104 -16.86 13.51 7.98
N PRO A 105 -17.06 14.56 8.81
CA PRO A 105 -17.30 14.41 10.24
C PRO A 105 -18.46 13.50 10.63
N GLY A 106 -19.46 13.32 9.75
CA GLY A 106 -20.61 12.44 9.99
C GLY A 106 -20.30 10.95 9.78
N CYS A 107 -19.16 10.61 9.19
CA CYS A 107 -18.75 9.23 9.00
C CYS A 107 -18.24 8.62 10.32
N ARG A 108 -18.55 7.35 10.57
CA ARG A 108 -17.90 6.56 11.62
C ARG A 108 -16.56 6.05 11.13
N PHE A 109 -15.49 6.48 11.78
CA PHE A 109 -14.13 6.05 11.49
C PHE A 109 -13.29 6.02 12.77
N SER A 110 -12.17 5.30 12.68
CA SER A 110 -11.14 5.26 13.72
C SER A 110 -9.75 5.46 13.10
N LEU A 111 -8.82 6.06 13.84
CA LEU A 111 -7.42 6.18 13.46
C LEU A 111 -6.70 4.84 13.67
N VAL A 112 -5.92 4.40 12.69
CA VAL A 112 -5.08 3.22 12.79
C VAL A 112 -3.70 3.63 13.32
N THR A 113 -3.43 3.32 14.59
CA THR A 113 -2.18 3.70 15.27
C THR A 113 -1.10 2.62 15.17
N GLY A 114 -1.50 1.39 14.87
CA GLY A 114 -0.59 0.26 14.72
C GLY A 114 -1.26 -0.95 14.10
N ALA A 115 -0.45 -1.95 13.82
CA ALA A 115 -0.92 -3.27 13.41
C ALA A 115 -0.08 -4.35 14.10
N VAL A 116 -0.74 -5.41 14.54
CA VAL A 116 -0.11 -6.64 14.99
C VAL A 116 -0.11 -7.60 13.81
N SER A 117 1.08 -7.96 13.36
CA SER A 117 1.28 -8.94 12.29
C SER A 117 1.07 -10.33 12.83
N PHE A 118 0.65 -11.30 12.03
CA PHE A 118 0.89 -12.70 12.37
C PHE A 118 2.41 -12.97 12.26
N PRO A 119 3.15 -13.37 13.34
CA PRO A 119 2.74 -14.18 14.50
C PRO A 119 2.58 -13.46 15.86
N GLY A 120 2.30 -12.17 15.90
CA GLY A 120 2.01 -11.38 17.11
C GLY A 120 2.85 -10.11 17.27
N VAL A 121 3.65 -9.73 16.28
CA VAL A 121 4.57 -8.57 16.39
C VAL A 121 3.82 -7.27 16.12
N PHE A 122 3.76 -6.40 17.13
CA PHE A 122 3.23 -5.05 17.00
C PHE A 122 4.16 -4.15 16.16
N ARG A 123 3.56 -3.42 15.23
CA ARG A 123 4.22 -2.45 14.36
C ARG A 123 3.49 -1.12 14.47
N PRO A 124 4.14 -0.05 14.95
CA PRO A 124 3.52 1.28 14.92
C PRO A 124 3.33 1.71 13.46
N VAL A 125 2.18 2.33 13.21
CA VAL A 125 1.85 2.87 11.89
C VAL A 125 2.17 4.36 11.91
N ALA A 126 3.09 4.77 11.04
CA ALA A 126 3.42 6.19 10.90
C ALA A 126 2.26 6.95 10.24
N GLY A 127 1.71 7.93 10.96
CA GLY A 127 0.82 8.97 10.45
C GLY A 127 1.58 10.21 9.94
N GLY A 128 0.83 11.27 9.64
CA GLY A 128 1.40 12.59 9.33
C GLY A 128 2.48 12.63 8.22
N PRO A 129 3.50 13.51 8.33
CA PRO A 129 4.52 13.67 7.29
C PRO A 129 5.30 12.38 6.96
N GLN A 130 5.56 11.53 7.96
CA GLN A 130 6.25 10.25 7.75
C GLN A 130 5.36 9.27 6.97
N GLY A 131 4.09 9.17 7.34
CA GLY A 131 3.07 8.43 6.60
C GLY A 131 2.99 8.87 5.14
N MET A 132 3.01 10.18 4.89
CA MET A 132 3.00 10.73 3.53
C MET A 132 4.26 10.40 2.72
N ARG A 133 5.46 10.41 3.33
CA ARG A 133 6.68 9.98 2.64
C ARG A 133 6.59 8.51 2.23
N ARG A 134 6.07 7.65 3.11
CA ARG A 134 5.86 6.22 2.82
C ARG A 134 4.86 6.02 1.70
N PHE A 135 3.73 6.74 1.73
CA PHE A 135 2.73 6.73 0.67
C PHE A 135 3.32 7.12 -0.70
N ARG A 136 4.04 8.24 -0.78
CA ARG A 136 4.67 8.70 -2.03
C ARG A 136 5.66 7.67 -2.58
N ARG A 137 6.46 7.05 -1.71
CA ARG A 137 7.38 5.96 -2.09
C ARG A 137 6.63 4.74 -2.65
N ASN A 138 5.55 4.33 -1.98
CA ASN A 138 4.72 3.20 -2.42
C ASN A 138 4.07 3.47 -3.78
N GLN A 139 3.51 4.68 -3.96
CA GLN A 139 2.92 5.13 -5.21
C GLN A 139 3.95 5.18 -6.36
N TRP A 140 5.16 5.67 -6.09
CA TRP A 140 6.23 5.67 -7.08
C TRP A 140 6.65 4.25 -7.48
N ARG A 141 6.86 3.36 -6.50
CA ARG A 141 7.18 1.94 -6.76
C ARG A 141 6.08 1.24 -7.57
N ARG A 142 4.81 1.55 -7.31
CA ARG A 142 3.68 1.05 -8.11
C ARG A 142 3.75 1.56 -9.56
N LYS A 143 3.96 2.86 -9.76
CA LYS A 143 4.11 3.46 -11.10
C LYS A 143 5.29 2.87 -11.86
N LEU A 144 6.42 2.66 -11.19
CA LEU A 144 7.58 2.01 -11.79
C LEU A 144 7.29 0.58 -12.22
N ARG A 145 6.67 -0.25 -11.35
CA ARG A 145 6.29 -1.63 -11.72
C ARG A 145 5.34 -1.66 -12.91
N ALA A 146 4.35 -0.77 -12.93
CA ALA A 146 3.44 -0.64 -14.06
C ALA A 146 4.15 -0.15 -15.34
N GLY A 147 5.12 0.75 -15.22
CA GLY A 147 5.95 1.22 -16.33
C GLY A 147 6.87 0.13 -16.89
N ALA A 148 7.58 -0.58 -16.00
CA ALA A 148 8.47 -1.68 -16.35
C ALA A 148 7.74 -2.81 -17.04
N GLY A 149 6.53 -3.18 -16.58
CA GLY A 149 5.70 -4.17 -17.27
C GLY A 149 5.37 -3.75 -18.71
N ARG A 150 5.04 -2.47 -18.94
CA ARG A 150 4.77 -1.97 -20.31
C ARG A 150 6.01 -1.99 -21.19
N VAL A 151 7.18 -1.64 -20.65
CA VAL A 151 8.45 -1.69 -21.38
C VAL A 151 8.82 -3.14 -21.68
N TRP A 152 8.69 -4.04 -20.69
CA TRP A 152 8.92 -5.47 -20.85
C TRP A 152 8.05 -6.06 -21.95
N HIS A 153 6.74 -5.83 -21.94
CA HIS A 153 5.84 -6.31 -22.99
C HIS A 153 6.12 -5.69 -24.37
N ARG A 154 6.69 -4.48 -24.44
CA ARG A 154 7.13 -3.86 -25.71
C ARG A 154 8.48 -4.39 -26.20
N LEU A 155 9.35 -4.82 -25.29
CA LEU A 155 10.64 -5.41 -25.60
C LEU A 155 10.57 -6.93 -25.78
N GLU A 156 9.52 -7.60 -25.27
CA GLU A 156 9.28 -9.03 -25.45
C GLU A 156 9.41 -9.44 -26.92
N PRO A 157 8.83 -8.73 -27.91
CA PRO A 157 8.99 -9.10 -29.33
C PRO A 157 10.42 -8.92 -29.88
N ARG A 158 11.30 -8.16 -29.22
CA ARG A 158 12.65 -7.80 -29.71
C ARG A 158 13.80 -8.38 -28.89
N ALA A 159 13.56 -8.78 -27.64
CA ALA A 159 14.54 -9.34 -26.73
C ALA A 159 14.60 -10.88 -26.77
N PHE A 160 13.70 -11.55 -27.53
CA PHE A 160 13.87 -12.96 -27.88
C PHE A 160 15.00 -13.12 -28.90
N TRP A 161 16.23 -13.05 -28.39
CA TRP A 161 17.36 -13.75 -28.98
C TRP A 161 16.96 -15.22 -29.05
N ARG A 162 16.48 -15.65 -30.21
CA ARG A 162 16.26 -17.05 -30.56
C ARG A 162 17.63 -17.72 -30.58
N ILE A 163 18.17 -18.03 -29.39
CA ILE A 163 19.48 -18.64 -29.27
C ILE A 163 19.38 -20.00 -29.97
N PRO A 164 20.15 -20.24 -31.04
CA PRO A 164 20.10 -21.49 -31.76
C PRO A 164 20.68 -22.57 -30.86
N VAL A 165 19.86 -23.57 -30.53
CA VAL A 165 20.35 -24.74 -29.80
C VAL A 165 21.10 -25.63 -30.78
N ARG A 166 22.43 -25.73 -30.62
CA ARG A 166 23.30 -26.51 -31.51
C ARG A 166 23.61 -27.91 -31.00
N SER A 167 23.46 -28.15 -29.70
CA SER A 167 23.74 -29.46 -29.12
C SER A 167 22.52 -30.38 -29.23
N ARG A 168 22.79 -31.62 -29.66
CA ARG A 168 21.80 -32.69 -29.81
C ARG A 168 22.37 -33.93 -29.16
N THR A 169 21.62 -34.47 -28.21
CA THR A 169 21.89 -35.80 -27.64
C THR A 169 20.76 -36.73 -28.03
N VAL A 170 21.08 -37.90 -28.57
CA VAL A 170 20.08 -38.94 -28.87
C VAL A 170 20.02 -39.88 -27.67
N PHE A 171 18.84 -39.99 -27.07
CA PHE A 171 18.62 -40.87 -25.94
C PHE A 171 17.31 -41.64 -26.14
N ARG A 172 17.36 -42.97 -26.18
CA ARG A 172 16.18 -43.86 -26.31
C ARG A 172 15.20 -43.47 -27.45
N ASN A 173 15.71 -43.24 -28.66
CA ASN A 173 14.94 -42.78 -29.83
C ASN A 173 14.25 -41.40 -29.67
N GLU A 174 14.57 -40.64 -28.62
CA GLU A 174 14.19 -39.25 -28.48
C GLU A 174 15.39 -38.34 -28.78
N MET A 175 15.13 -37.22 -29.45
CA MET A 175 16.12 -36.15 -29.60
C MET A 175 15.97 -35.16 -28.46
N VAL A 176 17.00 -35.03 -27.62
CA VAL A 176 17.04 -33.99 -26.59
C VAL A 176 17.96 -32.87 -27.06
N PHE A 177 17.42 -31.65 -27.03
CA PHE A 177 18.15 -30.43 -27.31
C PHE A 177 18.59 -29.80 -25.99
N ASP A 178 19.87 -29.52 -25.86
CA ASP A 178 20.46 -28.94 -24.65
C ASP A 178 21.22 -27.64 -24.95
N PHE A 179 21.22 -26.73 -23.99
CA PHE A 179 21.98 -25.48 -24.05
C PHE A 179 22.91 -25.44 -22.85
N HIS A 180 24.22 -25.54 -23.10
CA HIS A 180 25.25 -25.70 -22.06
C HIS A 180 24.98 -26.86 -21.08
N GLY A 181 24.56 -28.03 -21.60
CA GLY A 181 24.28 -29.22 -20.78
C GLY A 181 22.94 -29.20 -20.04
N ILE A 182 22.13 -28.14 -20.21
CA ILE A 182 20.78 -28.06 -19.64
C ILE A 182 19.75 -28.47 -20.70
N PRO A 183 18.87 -29.46 -20.45
CA PRO A 183 17.85 -29.88 -21.40
C PRO A 183 16.81 -28.77 -21.62
N VAL A 184 16.60 -28.40 -22.88
CA VAL A 184 15.73 -27.30 -23.31
C VAL A 184 14.41 -27.83 -23.87
N ALA A 185 14.50 -28.78 -24.78
CA ALA A 185 13.36 -29.43 -25.39
C ALA A 185 13.68 -30.88 -25.75
N ARG A 186 12.65 -31.69 -25.89
CA ARG A 186 12.74 -33.03 -26.49
C ARG A 186 11.82 -33.12 -27.70
N VAL A 187 12.24 -33.89 -28.69
CA VAL A 187 11.44 -34.24 -29.85
C VAL A 187 11.25 -35.75 -29.84
N SER A 188 10.00 -36.17 -29.75
CA SER A 188 9.60 -37.57 -29.76
C SER A 188 9.70 -38.15 -31.17
N ALA A 189 9.72 -39.48 -31.30
CA ALA A 189 9.84 -40.16 -32.59
C ALA A 189 8.72 -39.82 -33.59
N ASN A 190 7.56 -39.39 -33.10
CA ASN A 190 6.42 -38.89 -33.88
C ASN A 190 6.55 -37.43 -34.34
N GLY A 191 7.66 -36.76 -34.02
CA GLY A 191 7.91 -35.35 -34.35
C GLY A 191 7.32 -34.34 -33.37
N SER A 192 6.65 -34.76 -32.27
CA SER A 192 6.10 -33.80 -31.30
C SER A 192 7.20 -33.14 -30.47
N VAL A 193 7.13 -31.82 -30.35
CA VAL A 193 8.12 -31.01 -29.61
C VAL A 193 7.59 -30.68 -28.22
N HIS A 194 8.35 -31.05 -27.19
CA HIS A 194 8.05 -30.73 -25.80
C HIS A 194 9.17 -29.92 -25.17
N TYR A 195 8.87 -28.67 -24.79
CA TYR A 195 9.81 -27.81 -24.07
C TYR A 195 9.75 -28.11 -22.56
N PHE A 196 10.90 -28.15 -21.90
CA PHE A 196 11.01 -28.32 -20.44
C PHE A 196 10.72 -27.01 -19.70
N GLY A 197 9.53 -26.43 -19.93
CA GLY A 197 9.04 -25.18 -19.34
C GLY A 197 8.50 -24.19 -20.37
N SER A 198 7.49 -23.41 -19.99
CA SER A 198 6.84 -22.41 -20.85
C SER A 198 7.79 -21.29 -21.30
N LEU A 199 8.72 -20.88 -20.43
CA LEU A 199 9.72 -19.87 -20.74
C LEU A 199 10.74 -20.34 -21.80
N LYS A 200 11.08 -21.64 -21.81
CA LYS A 200 12.09 -22.19 -22.74
C LYS A 200 11.60 -22.20 -24.19
N ARG A 201 10.29 -22.34 -24.40
CA ARG A 201 9.66 -22.22 -25.72
C ARG A 201 9.88 -20.84 -26.35
N LEU A 202 9.91 -19.81 -25.51
CA LEU A 202 10.07 -18.43 -25.95
C LEU A 202 11.55 -18.08 -26.21
N LEU A 203 12.48 -18.69 -25.46
CA LEU A 203 13.91 -18.36 -25.51
C LEU A 203 14.72 -19.13 -26.57
N PHE A 204 14.28 -20.33 -26.99
CA PHE A 204 15.10 -21.23 -27.80
C PHE A 204 14.42 -21.64 -29.12
N ARG A 205 15.13 -21.47 -30.23
CA ARG A 205 14.71 -21.97 -31.56
C ARG A 205 15.37 -23.32 -31.83
N LEU A 206 14.56 -24.33 -32.09
CA LEU A 206 15.04 -25.64 -32.49
C LEU A 206 15.38 -25.64 -33.99
N PRO A 207 16.49 -26.29 -34.40
CA PRO A 207 16.80 -26.48 -35.81
C PRO A 207 15.67 -27.28 -36.50
N GLY A 208 15.10 -26.74 -37.58
CA GLY A 208 14.11 -27.45 -38.41
C GLY A 208 12.63 -27.27 -38.05
N ALA A 209 12.30 -26.53 -36.98
CA ALA A 209 10.90 -26.29 -36.58
C ALA A 209 10.08 -25.47 -37.61
N ASP A 210 10.72 -24.73 -38.52
CA ASP A 210 10.03 -23.92 -39.53
C ASP A 210 9.67 -24.67 -40.82
N ARG A 211 9.87 -26.00 -40.91
CA ARG A 211 9.50 -26.80 -42.09
C ARG A 211 8.10 -27.43 -42.02
N SER A 212 7.29 -27.04 -41.04
CA SER A 212 5.94 -27.58 -40.85
C SER A 212 4.94 -26.51 -40.39
N ALA A 213 4.88 -25.40 -41.11
CA ALA A 213 3.68 -24.58 -41.18
C ALA A 213 3.13 -24.72 -42.61
N PRO A 214 1.87 -25.16 -42.81
CA PRO A 214 1.21 -25.00 -44.11
C PRO A 214 1.07 -23.51 -44.46
#